data_AF-A0A182WGJ4-F1
#
_entry.id   AF-A0A182WGJ4-F1
#
_cell.length_a   1.000
_cell.length_b   1.000
_cell.length_c   1.000
_cell.angle_alpha   90.00
_cell.angle_beta   90.00
_cell.angle_gamma   90.00
#
_symmetry.space_group_name_H-M   'P 1'
#
loop_
_entity.id
_entity.type
_entity.pdbx_description
1 polymer ?
#
loop_
_entity_poly.entity_id
_entity_poly.type
_entity_poly.pdbx_seq_one_letter_code
_entity_poly.pdbx_strand_id
1 'polypeptide(L)' 'MLELGSSKPWPEAMEVLTGVRRMSADALIEYFQPLYDWLVVENKRIGAHVGWETTYKCVSK' A
#
# COMPACT_ATOMS: atom_id res chain seq x y z
N MET A 1 -22.53 5.03 -3.27
CA MET A 1 -21.59 5.27 -2.16
C MET A 1 -21.63 6.72 -1.68
N LEU A 2 -21.42 7.72 -2.55
CA LEU A 2 -21.35 9.12 -2.11
C LEU A 2 -22.67 9.66 -1.52
N GLU A 3 -23.81 9.17 -1.99
CA GLU A 3 -25.13 9.49 -1.43
C GLU A 3 -25.44 8.77 -0.10
N LEU A 4 -24.73 7.66 0.20
CA LEU A 4 -24.97 6.87 1.43
C LEU A 4 -24.37 7.56 2.68
N GLY A 5 -23.41 8.47 2.52
CA GLY A 5 -22.78 9.18 3.65
C GLY A 5 -22.28 8.21 4.73
N SER A 6 -22.62 8.49 6.00
CA SER A 6 -22.33 7.62 7.15
C SER A 6 -23.47 6.68 7.54
N SER A 7 -24.53 6.60 6.73
CA SER A 7 -25.75 5.84 7.10
C SER A 7 -25.55 4.32 7.07
N LYS A 8 -24.53 3.83 6.36
CA LYS A 8 -24.17 2.42 6.24
C LYS A 8 -22.71 2.21 6.64
N PRO A 9 -22.35 1.06 7.24
CA PRO A 9 -20.95 0.69 7.46
C PRO A 9 -20.13 0.80 6.16
N TRP A 10 -18.92 1.33 6.26
CA TRP A 10 -18.03 1.55 5.10
C TRP A 10 -17.83 0.31 4.19
N PRO A 11 -17.85 -0.96 4.66
CA PRO A 11 -17.76 -2.12 3.78
C PRO A 11 -18.95 -2.26 2.83
N GLU A 12 -20.15 -1.88 3.28
CA GLU A 12 -21.37 -1.90 2.45
C GLU A 12 -21.35 -0.78 1.41
N ALA A 13 -20.81 0.38 1.79
CA ALA A 13 -20.64 1.50 0.87
C ALA A 13 -19.61 1.18 -0.23
N MET A 14 -18.54 0.44 0.12
CA MET A 14 -17.48 -0.01 -0.79
C MET A 14 -17.95 -1.12 -1.75
N GLU A 15 -18.81 -2.02 -1.28
CA GLU A 15 -19.41 -3.09 -2.10
C GLU A 15 -20.24 -2.52 -3.26
N VAL A 16 -20.96 -1.43 -3.03
CA VAL A 16 -21.77 -0.75 -4.07
C VAL A 16 -20.92 -0.24 -5.23
N LEU A 17 -19.63 0.07 -5.03
CA LEU A 17 -18.75 0.56 -6.09
C LEU A 17 -17.83 -0.50 -6.68
N THR A 18 -17.31 -1.39 -5.85
CA THR A 18 -16.22 -2.31 -6.24
C THR A 18 -16.66 -3.76 -6.27
N GLY A 19 -17.85 -4.09 -5.76
CA GLY A 19 -18.29 -5.47 -5.52
C GLY A 19 -17.53 -6.16 -4.38
N VAL A 20 -16.61 -5.48 -3.71
CA VAL A 20 -15.74 -6.05 -2.67
C VAL A 20 -16.08 -5.43 -1.30
N ARG A 21 -16.23 -6.29 -0.30
CA ARG A 21 -16.52 -5.91 1.11
C ARG A 21 -15.29 -5.86 2.01
N ARG A 22 -14.12 -6.26 1.52
CA ARG A 22 -12.88 -6.34 2.30
C ARG A 22 -11.85 -5.37 1.74
N MET A 23 -11.11 -4.72 2.63
CA MET A 23 -9.96 -3.92 2.22
C MET A 23 -8.90 -4.83 1.61
N SER A 24 -8.47 -4.53 0.39
CA SER A 24 -7.35 -5.19 -0.28
C SER A 24 -6.37 -4.15 -0.80
N ALA A 25 -5.07 -4.47 -0.69
CA ALA A 25 -3.99 -3.69 -1.29
C ALA A 25 -3.72 -4.07 -2.76
N ASP A 26 -4.42 -5.08 -3.30
CA ASP A 26 -4.13 -5.67 -4.62
C ASP A 26 -4.17 -4.63 -5.74
N ALA A 27 -5.16 -3.75 -5.76
CA ALA A 27 -5.27 -2.69 -6.77
C ALA A 27 -4.08 -1.72 -6.74
N LEU A 28 -3.55 -1.45 -5.54
CA LEU A 28 -2.38 -0.58 -5.38
C LEU A 28 -1.10 -1.29 -5.81
N ILE A 29 -0.97 -2.58 -5.47
CA ILE A 29 0.15 -3.41 -5.88
C ILE A 29 0.16 -3.53 -7.41
N GLU A 30 -0.97 -3.85 -8.04
CA GLU A 30 -1.10 -3.97 -9.49
C GLU A 30 -0.71 -2.67 -10.19
N TYR A 31 -1.19 -1.53 -9.68
CA TYR A 31 -0.86 -0.21 -10.22
C TYR A 31 0.66 0.06 -10.20
N PHE A 32 1.36 -0.32 -9.13
CA PHE A 32 2.79 -0.10 -8.98
C PHE A 32 3.68 -1.26 -9.43
N GLN A 33 3.10 -2.38 -9.88
CA GLN A 33 3.85 -3.58 -10.27
C GLN A 33 4.95 -3.29 -11.31
N PRO A 34 4.69 -2.53 -12.40
CA PRO A 34 5.73 -2.26 -13.40
C PRO A 34 6.90 -1.44 -12.84
N LEU A 35 6.62 -0.50 -11.94
CA LEU A 35 7.64 0.31 -11.27
C LEU A 35 8.46 -0.54 -10.28
N TYR A 36 7.78 -1.40 -9.52
CA TYR A 36 8.43 -2.33 -8.60
C TYR A 36 9.44 -3.22 -9.33
N ASP A 37 9.01 -3.84 -10.44
CA ASP A 37 9.86 -4.74 -11.23
C ASP A 37 11.10 -4.00 -11.77
N TRP A 38 10.92 -2.77 -12.27
CA TRP A 38 12.02 -1.94 -12.73
C TRP A 38 13.00 -1.57 -11.60
N LEU A 39 12.48 -1.13 -10.44
CA LEU A 39 13.30 -0.75 -9.28
C LEU A 39 14.11 -1.93 -8.73
N VAL A 40 13.56 -3.15 -8.74
CA VAL A 40 14.29 -4.34 -8.29
C VAL A 40 15.53 -4.60 -9.16
N VAL A 41 15.40 -4.42 -10.48
CA VAL A 41 16.52 -4.58 -11.41
C VAL A 41 17.52 -3.45 -11.24
N GLU A 42 17.05 -2.20 -11.18
CA GLU A 42 17.91 -1.03 -11.13
C GLU A 42 18.69 -0.94 -9.81
N ASN A 43 18.05 -1.20 -8.67
CA ASN A 43 18.71 -1.23 -7.37
C ASN A 43 19.83 -2.28 -7.32
N LYS A 44 19.62 -3.44 -7.94
CA LYS A 44 20.67 -4.47 -8.10
C LYS A 44 21.80 -3.97 -9.01
N ARG A 45 21.47 -3.32 -10.13
CA ARG A 45 22.44 -2.81 -11.11
C ARG A 45 23.39 -1.78 -10.50
N ILE A 46 22.87 -0.86 -9.70
CA ILE A 46 23.66 0.20 -9.07
C ILE A 46 24.24 -0.20 -7.71
N GLY A 47 23.93 -1.41 -7.22
CA GLY A 47 24.35 -1.86 -5.90
C GLY A 47 23.75 -1.05 -4.75
N ALA A 48 22.52 -0.53 -4.92
CA ALA A 48 21.84 0.21 -3.87
C ALA A 48 21.52 -0.70 -2.69
N HIS A 49 21.87 -0.27 -1.48
CA HIS A 49 21.47 -0.95 -0.26
C HIS A 49 19.97 -0.72 -0.02
N VAL A 50 19.21 -1.80 0.09
CA VAL A 50 17.78 -1.77 0.41
C VAL A 50 17.59 -2.23 1.85
N GLY A 51 17.02 -1.34 2.68
CA GLY A 51 16.85 -1.55 4.12
C GLY A 51 17.49 -0.44 4.93
N TRP A 52 17.38 -0.54 6.25
CA TRP A 52 18.00 0.38 7.20
C TRP A 52 18.31 -0.34 8.50
N GLU A 53 19.36 0.10 9.20
CA GLU A 53 19.69 -0.38 10.54
C GLU A 53 18.76 0.25 11.59
N THR A 54 18.66 -0.39 12.76
CA THR A 54 17.93 0.18 13.89
C THR A 54 18.58 1.47 14.36
N THR A 55 17.77 2.50 14.57
CA THR A 55 18.27 3.80 15.03
C THR A 55 18.64 3.76 16.50
N TYR A 56 19.84 4.23 16.84
CA TYR A 56 20.27 4.49 18.22
C TYR A 56 20.02 5.94 18.64
N LYS A 57 19.35 6.73 17.78
CA LYS A 57 19.11 8.17 18.03
C LYS A 57 18.07 8.42 19.12
N CYS A 58 17.30 7.41 19.53
CA CYS A 58 16.38 7.51 20.66
C CYS A 58 16.90 6.61 21.78
N VAL A 59 17.41 7.23 22.85
CA VAL A 59 17.88 6.52 24.04
C VAL A 59 16.72 6.48 25.04
N SER A 60 16.28 5.28 25.42
CA SER A 60 15.35 5.09 26.53
C SER A 60 15.99 5.57 27.84
N LYS A 61 15.34 6.50 28.54
CA LYS A 61 15.76 6.98 29.86
C LYS A 61 15.59 5.90 30.93
#